data_AF-A0A2E9Z158-F1
#
_entry.id   AF-A0A2E9Z158-F1
#
_cell.length_a   1.000
_cell.length_b   1.000
_cell.length_c   1.000
_cell.angle_alpha   90.00
_cell.angle_beta   90.00
_cell.angle_gamma   90.00
#
_symmetry.space_group_name_H-M   'P 1'
#
loop_
_entity.id
_entity.type
_entity.pdbx_description
1 polymer ?
#
loop_
_entity_poly.entity_id
_entity_poly.type
_entity_poly.pdbx_seq_one_letter_code
_entity_poly.pdbx_strand_id
1 'polypeptide(L)' 'MIALINMHELQGLTAQQLGELHQFFTWLLTEPTLDEAERCHILASLENIERAMGYVTRSTPRGFTMQP' A
#
# COMPACT_ATOMS: atom_id res chain seq x y z
N MET A 1 12.55 13.42 -6.06
CA MET A 1 11.13 13.48 -6.50
C MET A 1 10.52 12.12 -6.34
N ILE A 2 9.98 11.85 -5.15
CA ILE A 2 9.16 10.68 -4.88
C ILE A 2 7.74 10.96 -5.37
N ALA A 3 7.22 10.09 -6.24
CA ALA A 3 5.86 10.17 -6.73
C ALA A 3 4.89 9.66 -5.66
N LEU A 4 3.81 10.40 -5.43
CA LEU A 4 2.71 9.97 -4.57
C LEU A 4 1.95 8.84 -5.26
N ILE A 5 1.77 7.71 -4.55
CA ILE A 5 1.00 6.59 -5.07
C ILE A 5 -0.48 6.78 -4.72
N ASN A 6 -1.32 6.78 -5.76
CA ASN A 6 -2.77 6.87 -5.59
C ASN A 6 -3.41 5.51 -5.37
N MET A 7 -4.54 5.51 -4.66
CA MET A 7 -5.31 4.29 -4.35
C MET A 7 -5.67 3.45 -5.60
N HIS A 8 -5.97 4.09 -6.72
CA HIS A 8 -6.30 3.41 -7.98
C HIS A 8 -5.12 2.58 -8.52
N GLU A 9 -3.88 3.04 -8.33
CA GLU A 9 -2.68 2.32 -8.78
C GLU A 9 -2.41 1.07 -7.93
N LEU A 10 -2.95 1.03 -6.71
CA LEU A 10 -2.79 -0.07 -5.77
C LEU A 10 -3.85 -1.17 -5.95
N GLN A 11 -4.99 -0.89 -6.58
CA GLN A 11 -6.11 -1.83 -6.72
C GLN A 11 -5.80 -3.07 -7.59
N GLY A 12 -4.78 -2.99 -8.45
CA GLY A 12 -4.33 -4.11 -9.29
C GLY A 12 -3.24 -4.98 -8.67
N LEU A 13 -2.75 -4.63 -7.47
CA LEU A 13 -1.61 -5.29 -6.84
C LEU A 13 -2.05 -6.43 -5.91
N THR A 14 -1.25 -7.49 -5.90
CA THR A 14 -1.42 -8.60 -4.97
C THR A 14 -1.05 -8.18 -3.54
N ALA A 15 -1.53 -8.92 -2.54
CA ALA A 15 -1.16 -8.70 -1.13
C ALA A 15 0.37 -8.72 -0.92
N GLN A 16 1.09 -9.58 -1.64
CA GLN A 16 2.55 -9.65 -1.58
C GLN A 16 3.18 -8.37 -2.10
N GLN A 17 2.78 -7.91 -3.29
CA GLN A 17 3.30 -6.68 -3.89
C GLN A 17 2.99 -5.44 -3.03
N LEU A 18 1.81 -5.38 -2.41
CA LEU A 18 1.47 -4.34 -1.45
C LEU A 18 2.37 -4.38 -0.21
N GLY A 19 2.69 -5.57 0.29
CA GLY A 19 3.65 -5.76 1.38
C GLY A 19 5.07 -5.30 1.02
N GLU A 20 5.54 -5.64 -0.18
CA GLU A 20 6.85 -5.20 -0.68
C GLU A 20 6.92 -3.67 -0.83
N LEU A 21 5.86 -3.05 -1.36
CA LEU A 21 5.76 -1.59 -1.43
C LEU A 21 5.76 -0.95 -0.04
N HIS A 22 4.97 -1.50 0.90
CA HIS A 22 4.93 -0.99 2.26
C HIS A 22 6.33 -1.01 2.91
N GLN A 23 7.08 -2.11 2.77
CA GLN A 23 8.45 -2.22 3.28
C GLN A 23 9.38 -1.22 2.61
N PHE A 24 9.29 -1.05 1.30
CA PHE A 24 10.10 -0.10 0.54
C PHE A 24 9.86 1.36 1.00
N PHE A 25 8.60 1.79 1.12
CA PHE A 25 8.28 3.13 1.59
C PHE A 25 8.63 3.36 3.06
N THR A 26 8.52 2.33 3.90
CA THR A 26 8.99 2.39 5.29
C THR A 26 10.51 2.57 5.36
N TRP A 27 11.26 1.87 4.51
CA TRP A 27 12.71 2.04 4.42
C TRP A 27 13.07 3.44 3.91
N LEU A 28 12.37 3.97 2.90
CA LEU A 28 12.59 5.32 2.41
C LEU A 28 12.47 6.37 3.52
N LEU A 29 11.53 6.25 4.46
CA LEU A 29 11.41 7.19 5.60
C LEU A 29 12.67 7.29 6.47
N THR A 30 13.54 6.28 6.44
CA THR A 30 14.81 6.29 7.17
C THR A 30 15.91 7.07 6.47
N GLU A 31 15.70 7.45 5.20
CA GLU A 31 16.68 8.19 4.42
C GLU A 31 16.85 9.63 4.98
N PRO A 32 18.08 10.02 5.35
CA PRO A 32 18.34 11.31 6.00
C PRO A 32 18.21 12.49 5.03
N THR A 33 18.18 12.23 3.73
CA THR A 33 18.14 13.23 2.66
C THR A 33 16.73 13.66 2.26
N LEU A 34 15.69 13.03 2.82
CA LEU A 34 14.31 13.36 2.49
C LEU A 34 13.90 14.73 3.05
N ASP A 35 13.45 15.60 2.16
CA ASP A 35 12.78 16.83 2.52
C ASP A 35 11.35 16.58 3.06
N GLU A 36 10.75 17.61 3.65
CA GLU A 36 9.45 17.52 4.32
C GLU A 36 8.31 17.17 3.34
N ALA A 37 8.38 17.66 2.10
CA ALA A 37 7.37 17.36 1.09
C ALA A 37 7.46 15.89 0.66
N GLU A 38 8.67 15.39 0.44
CA GLU A 38 8.91 13.97 0.14
C GLU A 38 8.46 13.07 1.29
N ARG A 39 8.73 13.44 2.55
CA ARG A 39 8.21 12.72 3.73
C ARG A 39 6.69 12.67 3.75
N CYS A 40 6.04 13.80 3.49
CA CYS A 40 4.57 13.86 3.43
C CYS A 40 4.00 12.96 2.33
N HIS A 41 4.62 12.95 1.14
CA HIS A 41 4.20 12.07 0.05
C HIS A 41 4.39 10.58 0.36
N ILE A 42 5.49 10.22 1.03
CA ILE A 42 5.72 8.84 1.48
C ILE A 42 4.65 8.42 2.48
N LEU A 43 4.37 9.25 3.49
CA LEU A 43 3.35 8.95 4.50
C LEU A 43 1.96 8.79 3.88
N ALA A 44 1.58 9.66 2.95
CA ALA A 44 0.32 9.54 2.21
C ALA A 44 0.25 8.26 1.38
N SER A 45 1.38 7.86 0.76
CA SER A 45 1.47 6.62 -0.02
C SER A 45 1.35 5.39 0.89
N LEU A 46 1.97 5.39 2.07
CA LEU A 46 1.83 4.32 3.07
C LEU A 46 0.38 4.16 3.54
N GLU A 47 -0.33 5.26 3.83
CA GLU A 47 -1.74 5.20 4.23
C GLU A 47 -2.61 4.57 3.13
N ASN A 48 -2.35 4.91 1.86
CA ASN A 48 -3.05 4.30 0.72
C ASN A 48 -2.74 2.80 0.60
N ILE A 49 -1.50 2.38 0.83
CA ILE A 49 -1.10 0.96 0.79
C ILE A 49 -1.77 0.18 1.93
N GLU A 50 -1.76 0.71 3.16
CA GLU A 50 -2.45 0.10 4.30
C GLU A 50 -3.95 -0.05 4.05
N ARG A 51 -4.58 0.97 3.48
CA ARG A 51 -5.98 0.90 3.03
C ARG A 51 -6.17 -0.19 1.99
N ALA A 52 -5.31 -0.25 0.96
CA ALA A 52 -5.40 -1.27 -0.09
C ALA A 52 -5.24 -2.69 0.47
N MET A 53 -4.32 -2.91 1.41
CA MET A 53 -4.17 -4.19 2.11
C MET A 53 -5.43 -4.55 2.94
N GLY A 54 -6.05 -3.56 3.59
CA GLY A 54 -7.34 -3.72 4.28
C GLY A 54 -8.48 -4.12 3.33
N TYR A 55 -8.48 -3.60 2.10
CA TYR A 55 -9.41 -4.05 1.07
C TYR A 55 -9.07 -5.46 0.55
N VAL A 56 -7.81 -5.79 0.31
CA VAL A 56 -7.40 -7.12 -0.18
C VAL A 56 -7.73 -8.22 0.84
N THR A 57 -7.49 -7.95 2.13
CA THR A 57 -7.86 -8.87 3.22
C THR A 57 -9.38 -9.05 3.32
N ARG A 58 -10.17 -7.98 3.18
CA ARG A 58 -11.64 -8.06 3.09
C ARG A 58 -12.14 -8.74 1.81
N SER A 59 -11.35 -8.68 0.74
CA SER A 59 -11.66 -9.28 -0.57
C SER A 59 -11.37 -10.76 -0.65
N THR A 60 -10.81 -11.41 0.38
CA THR A 60 -10.85 -12.88 0.41
C THR A 60 -12.32 -13.33 0.52
N PRO A 61 -12.88 -13.98 -0.51
CA PRO A 61 -14.25 -14.47 -0.44
C PRO A 61 -14.23 -15.69 0.48
N ARG A 62 -14.39 -15.46 1.78
CA ARG A 62 -14.82 -16.50 2.71
C ARG A 62 -16.32 -16.73 2.44
N GLY A 63 -16.61 -17.31 1.29
CA GLY A 63 -17.94 -17.39 0.72
C GLY A 63 -18.04 -18.22 -0.56
N PHE A 64 -17.11 -19.16 -0.77
CA PHE A 64 -17.37 -20.31 -1.65
C PHE A 64 -17.64 -21.54 -0.78
N THR A 65 -18.82 -21.58 -0.17
CA THR A 65 -19.51 -22.85 0.05
C THR A 65 -20.85 -22.73 -0.65
N MET A 66 -20.81 -23.01 -1.95
CA MET A 66 -21.97 -23.54 -2.63
C MET A 66 -22.29 -24.92 -2.04
N GLN A 67 -23.59 -25.12 -1.77
CA GLN A 67 -24.33 -26.38 -1.78
C GLN A 67 -24.35 -27.27 -0.53
N PRO A 68 -25.38 -28.13 -0.39
CA PRO A 68 -26.59 -28.30 -1.22
C PRO A 68 -27.88 -27.75 -0.60
#